data_AF-A0A3M1BZX5-F1
#
_entry.id   AF-A0A3M1BZX5-F1
#
_cell.length_a   1.000
_cell.length_b   1.000
_cell.length_c   1.000
_cell.angle_alpha   90.00
_cell.angle_beta   90.00
_cell.angle_gamma   90.00
#
_symmetry.space_group_name_H-M   'P 1'
#
loop_
_entity.id
_entity.type
_entity.pdbx_description
1 polymer ?
#
loop_
_entity_poly.entity_id
_entity_poly.type
_entity_poly.pdbx_seq_one_letter_code
_entity_poly.pdbx_strand_id
1 'polypeptide(L)'
;PHIDFHGRIDNSYVEPQTGTHGDGVAGVMAGAGNIDPSMKGMAAGAFVYVVNYEADFLDETMDLFYDHDVIVTNSSYSNGCNAGYTAITETVDQQLYNNPTLMHVFSAGNSNNNDCDYGAGNQWGNITGGHKMAKNCLTTANVYADAELVPSSSRGPAFDGRTKPDIAAHGQGQWSTDENNQYMEFGGTSAAAPCIAGVMAQLHQAYRELNAGEVAEAALLKAILLNNATDMGNRGPDFKFGWGLVNAYRAVLALEEHRYLKSSVSPGSNAQHILSIPQGVKEARFMVYWMDPEATPMTAKALINDIDIKVIGPDGTEYLPWKLDPTPDPQILDTPAGKGVDSLNNMEQVAIDNPAAGDYTLVINGKELPFGSREYYVTWDFRTPEIKLTYPAGGESFE
;
A
#
# COMPACT_ATOMS: atom_id res chain seq x y z
N PRO A 1 -8.79 25.67 -12.75
CA PRO A 1 -7.80 24.91 -11.96
C PRO A 1 -7.02 25.83 -11.01
N HIS A 2 -6.73 25.38 -9.79
CA HIS A 2 -5.88 26.08 -8.82
C HIS A 2 -4.47 26.32 -9.41
N ILE A 3 -3.84 27.46 -9.07
CA ILE A 3 -2.53 27.87 -9.60
C ILE A 3 -1.41 26.88 -9.25
N ASP A 4 -1.57 26.12 -8.18
CA ASP A 4 -0.66 25.03 -7.80
C ASP A 4 -0.49 24.00 -8.92
N PHE A 5 -1.47 23.85 -9.81
CA PHE A 5 -1.39 22.91 -10.94
C PHE A 5 -1.03 23.57 -12.27
N HIS A 6 -0.60 24.84 -12.27
CA HIS A 6 -0.33 25.56 -13.52
C HIS A 6 0.65 24.79 -14.43
N GLY A 7 0.17 24.42 -15.62
CA GLY A 7 0.93 23.65 -16.62
C GLY A 7 1.09 22.15 -16.33
N ARG A 8 0.43 21.61 -15.30
CA ARG A 8 0.59 20.23 -14.83
C ARG A 8 -0.73 19.51 -14.56
N ILE A 9 -1.82 19.97 -15.16
CA ILE A 9 -3.13 19.34 -15.01
C ILE A 9 -3.88 19.31 -16.32
N ASP A 10 -4.53 18.18 -16.59
CA ASP A 10 -5.50 18.02 -17.65
C ASP A 10 -6.86 17.60 -17.08
N ASN A 11 -7.87 18.42 -17.35
CA ASN A 11 -9.25 18.24 -16.93
C ASN A 11 -10.18 18.04 -18.15
N SER A 12 -9.66 17.66 -19.32
CA SER A 12 -10.49 17.46 -20.51
C SER A 12 -11.44 16.26 -20.42
N TYR A 13 -11.21 15.37 -19.44
CA TYR A 13 -11.99 14.16 -19.19
C TYR A 13 -13.09 14.36 -18.13
N VAL A 14 -13.25 15.58 -17.62
CA VAL A 14 -14.29 15.88 -16.62
C VAL A 14 -15.29 16.90 -17.12
N GLU A 15 -16.54 16.68 -16.73
CA GLU A 15 -17.60 17.66 -16.90
C GLU A 15 -17.54 18.69 -15.76
N PRO A 16 -18.05 19.92 -15.93
CA PRO A 16 -18.09 20.90 -14.85
C PRO A 16 -18.86 20.36 -13.63
N GLN A 17 -18.15 20.13 -12.52
CA GLN A 17 -18.71 19.71 -11.24
C GLN A 17 -18.68 20.86 -10.21
N THR A 18 -19.57 20.80 -9.21
CA THR A 18 -19.70 21.84 -8.17
C THR A 18 -19.12 21.42 -6.81
N GLY A 19 -18.27 20.40 -6.76
CA GLY A 19 -17.71 19.85 -5.51
C GLY A 19 -16.20 20.09 -5.40
N THR A 20 -15.72 20.30 -4.17
CA THR A 20 -14.30 20.61 -3.86
C THR A 20 -13.47 19.38 -3.47
N HIS A 21 -14.09 18.20 -3.38
CA HIS A 21 -13.41 16.98 -2.96
C HIS A 21 -12.27 16.60 -3.92
N GLY A 22 -12.50 16.70 -5.22
CA GLY A 22 -11.46 16.45 -6.23
C GLY A 22 -10.29 17.42 -6.13
N ASP A 23 -10.56 18.71 -5.87
CA ASP A 23 -9.51 19.71 -5.64
C ASP A 23 -8.68 19.37 -4.39
N GLY A 24 -9.34 19.00 -3.29
CA GLY A 24 -8.68 18.57 -2.05
C GLY A 24 -7.82 17.32 -2.26
N VAL A 25 -8.30 16.34 -3.01
CA VAL A 25 -7.54 15.13 -3.36
C VAL A 25 -6.32 15.46 -4.21
N ALA A 26 -6.50 16.24 -5.28
CA ALA A 26 -5.43 16.60 -6.20
C ALA A 26 -4.34 17.43 -5.50
N GLY A 27 -4.72 18.32 -4.58
CA GLY A 27 -3.78 19.18 -3.86
C GLY A 27 -2.85 18.38 -2.95
N VAL A 28 -3.39 17.45 -2.16
CA VAL A 28 -2.60 16.54 -1.32
C VAL A 28 -1.65 15.69 -2.16
N MET A 29 -2.12 15.23 -3.33
CA MET A 29 -1.32 14.40 -4.22
C MET A 29 -0.18 15.16 -4.88
N ALA A 30 -0.45 16.32 -5.50
CA ALA A 30 0.47 16.94 -6.46
C ALA A 30 0.42 18.49 -6.52
N GLY A 31 -0.20 19.15 -5.53
CA GLY A 31 -0.17 20.60 -5.40
C GLY A 31 1.27 21.11 -5.28
N ALA A 32 1.66 22.10 -6.08
CA ALA A 32 3.03 22.64 -6.03
C ALA A 32 3.31 23.55 -4.82
N GLY A 33 2.28 24.07 -4.14
CA GLY A 33 2.44 25.14 -3.16
C GLY A 33 2.91 26.44 -3.81
N ASN A 34 2.32 26.83 -4.94
CA ASN A 34 2.74 28.02 -5.70
C ASN A 34 2.30 29.32 -5.00
N ILE A 35 1.21 29.29 -4.24
CA ILE A 35 0.78 30.39 -3.37
C ILE A 35 1.48 30.28 -2.02
N ASP A 36 1.41 29.10 -1.41
CA ASP A 36 2.02 28.81 -0.11
C ASP A 36 2.83 27.50 -0.17
N PRO A 37 4.18 27.58 -0.10
CA PRO A 37 5.04 26.41 -0.12
C PRO A 37 4.81 25.41 1.01
N SER A 38 4.17 25.79 2.13
CA SER A 38 3.81 24.83 3.18
C SER A 38 2.64 23.92 2.79
N MET A 39 1.91 24.24 1.72
CA MET A 39 0.75 23.48 1.23
C MET A 39 1.12 22.52 0.08
N LYS A 40 2.40 22.17 -0.03
CA LYS A 40 2.91 21.31 -1.10
C LYS A 40 2.42 19.87 -0.91
N GLY A 41 1.85 19.30 -1.97
CA GLY A 41 1.47 17.89 -2.04
C GLY A 41 2.67 16.95 -2.17
N MET A 42 2.42 15.65 -2.02
CA MET A 42 3.49 14.65 -1.96
C MET A 42 4.32 14.58 -3.24
N ALA A 43 3.69 14.63 -4.42
CA ALA A 43 4.33 14.59 -5.74
C ALA A 43 4.14 15.90 -6.50
N ALA A 44 4.61 17.01 -5.94
CA ALA A 44 4.48 18.36 -6.51
C ALA A 44 5.03 18.54 -7.94
N GLY A 45 5.86 17.62 -8.43
CA GLY A 45 6.38 17.61 -9.80
C GLY A 45 5.55 16.81 -10.80
N ALA A 46 4.55 16.04 -10.35
CA ALA A 46 3.76 15.16 -11.21
C ALA A 46 2.81 15.94 -12.12
N PHE A 47 2.50 15.37 -13.28
CA PHE A 47 1.38 15.81 -14.11
C PHE A 47 0.12 15.05 -13.66
N VAL A 48 -1.02 15.74 -13.56
CA VAL A 48 -2.28 15.19 -13.05
C VAL A 48 -3.31 15.13 -14.17
N TYR A 49 -3.85 13.95 -14.43
CA TYR A 49 -5.09 13.80 -15.18
C TYR A 49 -6.24 13.65 -14.19
N VAL A 50 -7.34 14.36 -14.46
CA VAL A 50 -8.57 14.24 -13.68
C VAL A 50 -9.62 13.57 -14.54
N VAL A 51 -10.22 12.50 -14.01
CA VAL A 51 -11.28 11.72 -14.65
C VAL A 51 -12.53 11.72 -13.78
N ASN A 52 -13.70 11.55 -14.40
CA ASN A 52 -14.94 11.39 -13.65
C ASN A 52 -14.96 10.01 -12.96
N TYR A 53 -15.72 9.92 -11.88
CA TYR A 53 -15.97 8.63 -11.23
C TYR A 53 -16.85 7.74 -12.11
N GLU A 54 -16.38 6.53 -12.41
CA GLU A 54 -17.20 5.43 -12.92
C GLU A 54 -17.22 4.26 -11.93
N ALA A 55 -18.42 3.75 -11.67
CA ALA A 55 -18.64 2.77 -10.60
C ALA A 55 -18.04 1.39 -10.90
N ASP A 56 -17.86 1.06 -12.18
CA ASP A 56 -17.31 -0.21 -12.65
C ASP A 56 -15.79 -0.17 -12.87
N PHE A 57 -15.17 0.99 -12.68
CA PHE A 57 -13.73 1.23 -12.91
C PHE A 57 -13.30 1.01 -14.37
N LEU A 58 -14.23 1.14 -15.31
CA LEU A 58 -14.00 1.12 -16.75
C LEU A 58 -14.06 2.54 -17.35
N ASP A 59 -13.52 3.51 -16.59
CA ASP A 59 -13.29 4.89 -17.03
C ASP A 59 -12.05 5.00 -17.94
N GLU A 60 -11.63 6.22 -18.24
CA GLU A 60 -10.50 6.54 -19.12
C GLU A 60 -9.13 6.20 -18.50
N THR A 61 -9.07 5.59 -17.31
CA THR A 61 -7.81 5.20 -16.66
C THR A 61 -6.91 4.38 -17.57
N MET A 62 -7.46 3.39 -18.29
CA MET A 62 -6.64 2.54 -19.15
C MET A 62 -6.18 3.26 -20.41
N ASP A 63 -7.01 4.12 -20.99
CA ASP A 63 -6.63 4.96 -22.12
C ASP A 63 -5.50 5.91 -21.71
N LEU A 64 -5.60 6.54 -20.54
CA LEU A 64 -4.54 7.39 -19.97
C LEU A 64 -3.24 6.62 -19.67
N PHE A 65 -3.34 5.37 -19.22
CA PHE A 65 -2.16 4.53 -19.01
C PHE A 65 -1.42 4.28 -20.34
N TYR A 66 -2.15 3.89 -21.40
CA TYR A 66 -1.53 3.54 -22.69
C TYR A 66 -1.10 4.74 -23.53
N ASP A 67 -1.87 5.84 -23.51
CA ASP A 67 -1.67 6.98 -24.41
C ASP A 67 -0.95 8.16 -23.74
N HIS A 68 -0.90 8.19 -22.40
CA HIS A 68 -0.42 9.33 -21.63
C HIS A 68 0.55 8.97 -20.47
N ASP A 69 1.07 7.74 -20.45
CA ASP A 69 2.05 7.25 -19.46
C ASP A 69 1.58 7.41 -17.99
N VAL A 70 0.27 7.35 -17.73
CA VAL A 70 -0.28 7.44 -16.36
C VAL A 70 -0.07 6.12 -15.62
N ILE A 71 0.93 6.08 -14.73
CA ILE A 71 1.34 4.85 -14.02
C ILE A 71 0.82 4.74 -12.58
N VAL A 72 0.23 5.80 -12.02
CA VAL A 72 -0.38 5.79 -10.68
C VAL A 72 -1.74 6.46 -10.72
N THR A 73 -2.75 5.83 -10.13
CA THR A 73 -4.07 6.43 -9.92
C THR A 73 -4.38 6.59 -8.45
N ASN A 74 -5.24 7.56 -8.14
CA ASN A 74 -5.84 7.70 -6.82
C ASN A 74 -7.37 7.75 -6.93
N SER A 75 -8.03 6.89 -6.16
CA SER A 75 -9.49 6.75 -6.14
C SER A 75 -10.02 6.85 -4.70
N SER A 76 -10.57 8.01 -4.38
CA SER A 76 -11.02 8.38 -3.02
C SER A 76 -12.54 8.39 -2.87
N TYR A 77 -13.19 7.33 -3.33
CA TYR A 77 -14.64 7.12 -3.28
C TYR A 77 -14.98 5.68 -2.82
N SER A 78 -16.26 5.31 -2.83
CA SER A 78 -16.75 4.01 -2.37
C SER A 78 -17.80 3.46 -3.34
N ASN A 79 -17.90 2.13 -3.43
CA ASN A 79 -18.98 1.43 -4.13
C ASN A 79 -19.65 0.36 -3.24
N GLY A 80 -19.86 0.69 -1.96
CA GLY A 80 -20.55 -0.18 -1.00
C GLY A 80 -19.76 -0.36 0.29
N CYS A 81 -20.16 -1.33 1.11
CA CYS A 81 -19.38 -1.71 2.28
C CYS A 81 -19.15 -3.21 2.28
N ASN A 82 -17.88 -3.61 2.41
CA ASN A 82 -17.45 -5.01 2.44
C ASN A 82 -18.09 -5.89 1.35
N ALA A 83 -18.17 -5.37 0.12
CA ALA A 83 -19.02 -5.91 -0.94
C ALA A 83 -18.58 -7.28 -1.51
N GLY A 84 -17.52 -7.89 -0.98
CA GLY A 84 -16.94 -9.10 -1.53
C GLY A 84 -15.92 -8.87 -2.64
N TYR A 85 -15.45 -9.96 -3.24
CA TYR A 85 -14.71 -9.95 -4.50
C TYR A 85 -15.73 -9.83 -5.64
N THR A 86 -16.04 -8.62 -6.08
CA THR A 86 -17.06 -8.40 -7.12
C THR A 86 -16.45 -8.41 -8.53
N ALA A 87 -17.28 -8.32 -9.58
CA ALA A 87 -16.79 -8.10 -10.95
C ALA A 87 -15.92 -6.83 -11.07
N ILE A 88 -16.16 -5.85 -10.20
CA ILE A 88 -15.37 -4.62 -10.15
C ILE A 88 -14.00 -4.91 -9.51
N THR A 89 -13.95 -5.75 -8.47
CA THR A 89 -12.70 -6.22 -7.87
C THR A 89 -11.87 -7.00 -8.89
N GLU A 90 -12.52 -7.86 -9.68
CA GLU A 90 -11.93 -8.60 -10.79
C GLU A 90 -11.32 -7.64 -11.82
N THR A 91 -12.05 -6.60 -12.26
CA THR A 91 -11.53 -5.57 -13.17
C THR A 91 -10.26 -4.91 -12.63
N VAL A 92 -10.26 -4.49 -11.36
CA VAL A 92 -9.09 -3.83 -10.75
C VAL A 92 -7.88 -4.77 -10.68
N ASP A 93 -8.08 -6.02 -10.25
CA ASP A 93 -6.97 -7.00 -10.23
C ASP A 93 -6.47 -7.31 -11.64
N GLN A 94 -7.36 -7.43 -12.63
CA GLN A 94 -7.02 -7.70 -14.02
C GLN A 94 -6.23 -6.54 -14.65
N GLN A 95 -6.65 -5.29 -14.44
CA GLN A 95 -5.92 -4.11 -14.91
C GLN A 95 -4.51 -4.09 -14.34
N LEU A 96 -4.35 -4.31 -13.03
CA LEU A 96 -3.04 -4.30 -12.37
C LEU A 96 -2.17 -5.50 -12.76
N TYR A 97 -2.76 -6.68 -12.90
CA TYR A 97 -2.03 -7.89 -13.28
C TYR A 97 -1.53 -7.83 -14.73
N ASN A 98 -2.35 -7.30 -15.65
CA ASN A 98 -1.99 -7.19 -17.07
C ASN A 98 -1.09 -5.99 -17.38
N ASN A 99 -1.00 -5.00 -16.48
CA ASN A 99 -0.20 -3.78 -16.65
C ASN A 99 0.77 -3.61 -15.47
N PRO A 100 1.92 -4.31 -15.49
CA PRO A 100 2.78 -4.47 -14.31
C PRO A 100 3.35 -3.16 -13.73
N THR A 101 3.37 -2.07 -14.48
CA THR A 101 3.86 -0.75 -14.05
C THR A 101 2.78 0.13 -13.42
N LEU A 102 1.50 -0.24 -13.54
CA LEU A 102 0.36 0.51 -13.05
C LEU A 102 0.11 0.20 -11.56
N MET A 103 -0.19 1.24 -10.77
CA MET A 103 -0.68 1.08 -9.39
C MET A 103 -1.97 1.89 -9.17
N HIS A 104 -2.99 1.22 -8.66
CA HIS A 104 -4.21 1.86 -8.17
C HIS A 104 -4.15 2.02 -6.65
N VAL A 105 -4.33 3.27 -6.20
CA VAL A 105 -4.38 3.61 -4.79
C VAL A 105 -5.80 4.02 -4.40
N PHE A 106 -6.36 3.36 -3.40
CA PHE A 106 -7.70 3.60 -2.89
C PHE A 106 -7.66 4.05 -1.43
N SER A 107 -8.63 4.89 -1.06
CA SER A 107 -8.94 5.16 0.34
C SER A 107 -9.56 3.92 1.00
N ALA A 108 -9.31 3.61 2.26
CA ALA A 108 -9.96 2.46 2.92
C ALA A 108 -11.47 2.66 3.12
N GLY A 109 -11.91 3.91 3.31
CA GLY A 109 -13.26 4.27 3.71
C GLY A 109 -13.31 4.96 5.07
N ASN A 110 -14.40 5.68 5.33
CA ASN A 110 -14.64 6.38 6.59
C ASN A 110 -15.84 5.75 7.33
N SER A 111 -15.92 4.41 7.32
CA SER A 111 -17.10 3.63 7.71
C SER A 111 -16.89 2.82 8.98
N ASN A 112 -15.96 3.20 9.86
CA ASN A 112 -15.72 2.51 11.13
C ASN A 112 -16.80 2.79 12.21
N ASN A 113 -18.05 2.58 11.80
CA ASN A 113 -19.29 2.57 12.56
C ASN A 113 -20.38 1.73 11.84
N ASN A 114 -20.04 1.14 10.70
CA ASN A 114 -20.91 0.30 9.88
C ASN A 114 -20.50 -1.18 10.05
N ASP A 115 -21.48 -2.06 10.19
CA ASP A 115 -21.29 -3.50 10.42
C ASP A 115 -20.80 -4.26 9.20
N CYS A 116 -21.33 -3.88 8.02
CA CYS A 116 -20.92 -4.42 6.73
C CYS A 116 -20.90 -5.96 6.66
N ASP A 117 -21.72 -6.59 7.51
CA ASP A 117 -22.01 -8.02 7.58
C ASP A 117 -20.77 -8.93 7.62
N TYR A 118 -19.64 -8.46 8.17
CA TYR A 118 -18.45 -9.31 8.35
C TYR A 118 -18.65 -10.34 9.47
N GLY A 119 -19.54 -10.04 10.43
CA GLY A 119 -19.83 -10.89 11.59
C GLY A 119 -19.06 -10.53 12.86
N ALA A 120 -18.30 -9.41 12.85
CA ALA A 120 -17.50 -8.94 13.99
C ALA A 120 -17.94 -7.55 14.51
N GLY A 121 -19.20 -7.18 14.32
CA GLY A 121 -19.74 -5.90 14.76
C GLY A 121 -19.31 -4.72 13.88
N ASN A 122 -19.71 -3.52 14.29
CA ASN A 122 -19.57 -2.29 13.49
C ASN A 122 -18.20 -1.60 13.54
N GLN A 123 -17.17 -2.32 13.97
CA GLN A 123 -15.80 -1.82 14.11
C GLN A 123 -14.79 -2.59 13.25
N TRP A 124 -15.23 -3.61 12.50
CA TRP A 124 -14.35 -4.48 11.73
C TRP A 124 -15.00 -4.90 10.41
N GLY A 125 -14.17 -5.24 9.44
CA GLY A 125 -14.60 -5.72 8.13
C GLY A 125 -15.43 -4.67 7.37
N ASN A 126 -15.04 -3.39 7.44
CA ASN A 126 -15.84 -2.28 6.92
C ASN A 126 -15.08 -1.42 5.89
N ILE A 127 -14.10 -2.03 5.19
CA ILE A 127 -13.48 -1.47 3.98
C ILE A 127 -14.57 -1.23 2.92
N THR A 128 -14.57 -0.03 2.32
CA THR A 128 -15.74 0.43 1.57
C THR A 128 -15.73 0.08 0.09
N GLY A 129 -16.21 -1.13 -0.21
CA GLY A 129 -16.58 -1.53 -1.57
C GLY A 129 -15.56 -2.44 -2.25
N GLY A 130 -15.96 -2.99 -3.42
CA GLY A 130 -15.26 -4.08 -4.10
C GLY A 130 -13.88 -3.69 -4.64
N HIS A 131 -13.70 -2.49 -5.20
CA HIS A 131 -12.40 -2.05 -5.77
C HIS A 131 -11.25 -2.22 -4.78
N LYS A 132 -11.53 -1.86 -3.53
CA LYS A 132 -10.57 -1.78 -2.42
C LYS A 132 -10.19 -3.14 -1.87
N MET A 133 -10.94 -4.17 -2.25
CA MET A 133 -10.70 -5.56 -1.91
C MET A 133 -9.79 -6.26 -2.92
N ALA A 134 -9.40 -5.59 -4.00
CA ALA A 134 -8.47 -6.14 -4.98
C ALA A 134 -7.15 -6.50 -4.30
N LYS A 135 -6.57 -7.64 -4.68
CA LYS A 135 -5.31 -8.16 -4.12
C LYS A 135 -4.15 -7.23 -4.47
N ASN A 136 -4.15 -6.72 -5.69
CA ASN A 136 -3.00 -6.02 -6.25
C ASN A 136 -2.99 -4.52 -5.94
N CYS A 137 -4.12 -3.90 -5.60
CA CYS A 137 -4.19 -2.46 -5.30
C CYS A 137 -3.63 -2.09 -3.92
N LEU A 138 -3.40 -0.79 -3.67
CA LEU A 138 -3.08 -0.24 -2.36
C LEU A 138 -4.34 0.39 -1.73
N THR A 139 -4.72 -0.05 -0.54
CA THR A 139 -5.85 0.48 0.23
C THR A 139 -5.31 1.17 1.48
N THR A 140 -5.75 2.41 1.73
CA THR A 140 -5.06 3.31 2.67
C THR A 140 -5.91 3.71 3.88
N ALA A 141 -5.41 3.43 5.08
CA ALA A 141 -5.96 3.89 6.36
C ALA A 141 -5.63 5.36 6.63
N ASN A 142 -6.45 6.03 7.45
CA ASN A 142 -6.26 7.42 7.83
C ASN A 142 -5.78 7.56 9.28
N VAL A 143 -4.70 8.33 9.46
CA VAL A 143 -4.19 8.72 10.78
C VAL A 143 -4.19 10.24 10.95
N TYR A 144 -4.07 10.68 12.19
CA TYR A 144 -3.75 12.06 12.56
C TYR A 144 -2.25 12.35 12.37
N ALA A 145 -1.85 13.60 12.57
CA ALA A 145 -0.45 14.04 12.44
C ALA A 145 0.50 13.37 13.47
N ASP A 146 -0.02 12.94 14.61
CA ASP A 146 0.69 12.18 15.64
C ASP A 146 0.69 10.66 15.39
N ALA A 147 0.21 10.25 14.21
CA ALA A 147 0.04 8.87 13.76
C ALA A 147 -1.01 8.03 14.52
N GLU A 148 -1.83 8.64 15.39
CA GLU A 148 -3.00 7.94 15.95
C GLU A 148 -4.03 7.63 14.85
N LEU A 149 -4.61 6.43 14.90
CA LEU A 149 -5.65 6.04 13.95
C LEU A 149 -6.88 6.93 14.10
N VAL A 150 -7.35 7.49 12.99
CA VAL A 150 -8.59 8.28 13.01
C VAL A 150 -9.77 7.34 13.23
N PRO A 151 -10.65 7.58 14.23
CA PRO A 151 -11.71 6.65 14.59
C PRO A 151 -12.67 6.29 13.47
N SER A 152 -12.85 7.15 12.47
CA SER A 152 -13.70 6.89 11.31
C SER A 152 -13.04 6.00 10.25
N SER A 153 -11.70 5.86 10.26
CA SER A 153 -10.96 5.07 9.27
C SER A 153 -11.45 3.63 9.27
N SER A 154 -11.96 3.18 8.12
CA SER A 154 -12.37 1.80 7.91
C SER A 154 -11.23 0.84 8.23
N ARG A 155 -11.61 -0.32 8.76
CA ARG A 155 -10.74 -1.41 9.20
C ARG A 155 -11.08 -2.66 8.41
N GLY A 156 -10.08 -3.49 8.19
CA GLY A 156 -10.30 -4.82 7.67
C GLY A 156 -10.91 -5.76 8.71
N PRO A 157 -10.91 -7.06 8.44
CA PRO A 157 -10.30 -7.69 7.27
C PRO A 157 -11.00 -7.35 5.95
N ALA A 158 -10.40 -7.70 4.81
CA ALA A 158 -11.19 -7.86 3.59
C ALA A 158 -12.26 -8.96 3.81
N PHE A 159 -13.26 -9.03 2.95
CA PHE A 159 -14.37 -9.98 3.12
C PHE A 159 -13.92 -11.45 3.28
N ASP A 160 -12.81 -11.83 2.65
CA ASP A 160 -12.21 -13.19 2.70
C ASP A 160 -11.10 -13.33 3.75
N GLY A 161 -10.95 -12.34 4.64
CA GLY A 161 -9.99 -12.39 5.75
C GLY A 161 -8.60 -11.84 5.41
N ARG A 162 -8.34 -11.40 4.18
CA ARG A 162 -7.07 -10.75 3.82
C ARG A 162 -6.82 -9.48 4.62
N THR A 163 -5.54 -9.13 4.76
CA THR A 163 -5.11 -7.89 5.40
C THR A 163 -5.49 -6.70 4.53
N LYS A 164 -6.45 -5.91 5.02
CA LYS A 164 -6.76 -4.56 4.53
C LYS A 164 -7.02 -3.66 5.75
N PRO A 165 -6.79 -2.34 5.66
CA PRO A 165 -6.04 -1.66 4.61
C PRO A 165 -4.61 -2.21 4.50
N ASP A 166 -3.90 -1.94 3.40
CA ASP A 166 -2.51 -2.42 3.22
C ASP A 166 -1.53 -1.53 4.01
N ILE A 167 -1.82 -0.23 4.09
CA ILE A 167 -0.93 0.78 4.67
C ILE A 167 -1.74 1.95 5.26
N ALA A 168 -1.12 2.76 6.11
CA ALA A 168 -1.69 3.98 6.66
C ALA A 168 -0.92 5.24 6.21
N ALA A 169 -1.63 6.36 6.10
CA ALA A 169 -1.04 7.68 5.86
C ALA A 169 -1.81 8.78 6.60
N HIS A 170 -1.13 9.90 6.89
CA HIS A 170 -1.75 11.08 7.50
C HIS A 170 -2.66 11.77 6.48
N GLY A 171 -3.96 11.63 6.66
CA GLY A 171 -4.97 12.33 5.85
C GLY A 171 -5.82 13.30 6.66
N GLN A 172 -5.85 13.22 8.00
CA GLN A 172 -6.77 14.05 8.79
C GLN A 172 -6.26 15.47 9.03
N GLY A 173 -7.08 16.48 8.71
CA GLY A 173 -6.76 17.89 8.98
C GLY A 173 -5.63 18.42 8.11
N GLN A 174 -5.47 17.87 6.90
CA GLN A 174 -4.51 18.36 5.92
C GLN A 174 -5.02 19.67 5.31
N TRP A 175 -4.13 20.59 4.98
CA TRP A 175 -4.48 21.72 4.13
C TRP A 175 -4.25 21.34 2.67
N SER A 176 -5.23 21.62 1.82
CA SER A 176 -5.18 21.27 0.40
C SER A 176 -5.83 22.34 -0.47
N THR A 177 -5.64 22.24 -1.79
CA THR A 177 -6.18 23.19 -2.76
C THR A 177 -7.71 23.18 -2.76
N ASP A 178 -8.28 24.37 -2.93
CA ASP A 178 -9.72 24.62 -3.03
C ASP A 178 -10.01 25.48 -4.27
N GLU A 179 -11.29 25.73 -4.55
CA GLU A 179 -11.72 26.62 -5.61
C GLU A 179 -11.17 28.05 -5.44
N ASN A 180 -11.18 28.82 -6.52
CA ASN A 180 -10.80 30.25 -6.52
C ASN A 180 -9.39 30.54 -5.96
N ASN A 181 -8.43 29.63 -6.20
CA ASN A 181 -7.04 29.76 -5.74
C ASN A 181 -6.92 29.90 -4.20
N GLN A 182 -7.78 29.20 -3.46
CA GLN A 182 -7.73 29.12 -2.00
C GLN A 182 -7.20 27.77 -1.54
N TYR A 183 -6.93 27.67 -0.23
CA TYR A 183 -6.70 26.40 0.44
C TYR A 183 -7.81 26.15 1.45
N MET A 184 -8.13 24.87 1.67
CA MET A 184 -9.11 24.42 2.64
C MET A 184 -8.56 23.29 3.51
N GLU A 185 -9.13 23.12 4.70
CA GLU A 185 -8.93 21.92 5.48
C GLU A 185 -9.63 20.73 4.81
N PHE A 186 -8.90 19.64 4.60
CA PHE A 186 -9.32 18.41 3.94
C PHE A 186 -8.94 17.19 4.80
N GLY A 187 -9.71 16.11 4.69
CA GLY A 187 -9.67 15.05 5.70
C GLY A 187 -10.21 13.69 5.27
N GLY A 188 -10.01 12.70 6.14
CA GLY A 188 -10.46 11.33 5.95
C GLY A 188 -9.48 10.47 5.14
N THR A 189 -9.86 9.20 4.93
CA THR A 189 -9.09 8.30 4.05
C THR A 189 -8.98 8.82 2.61
N SER A 190 -9.88 9.73 2.22
CA SER A 190 -9.82 10.48 0.95
C SER A 190 -8.62 11.42 0.82
N ALA A 191 -8.03 11.85 1.95
CA ALA A 191 -6.79 12.61 1.97
C ALA A 191 -5.57 11.70 2.24
N ALA A 192 -5.76 10.56 2.91
CA ALA A 192 -4.67 9.60 3.13
C ALA A 192 -4.24 8.88 1.84
N ALA A 193 -5.20 8.45 1.00
CA ALA A 193 -4.92 7.79 -0.27
C ALA A 193 -4.06 8.62 -1.25
N PRO A 194 -4.36 9.91 -1.51
CA PRO A 194 -3.51 10.72 -2.40
C PRO A 194 -2.10 10.94 -1.84
N CYS A 195 -1.90 10.87 -0.51
CA CYS A 195 -0.55 10.83 0.05
C CYS A 195 0.23 9.61 -0.46
N ILE A 196 -0.38 8.42 -0.43
CA ILE A 196 0.23 7.18 -0.92
C ILE A 196 0.45 7.23 -2.44
N ALA A 197 -0.51 7.75 -3.21
CA ALA A 197 -0.35 7.90 -4.66
C ALA A 197 0.83 8.83 -5.01
N GLY A 198 0.99 9.95 -4.30
CA GLY A 198 2.14 10.82 -4.48
C GLY A 198 3.46 10.13 -4.08
N VAL A 199 3.48 9.37 -2.99
CA VAL A 199 4.66 8.56 -2.61
C VAL A 199 4.99 7.51 -3.68
N MET A 200 3.99 6.85 -4.27
CA MET A 200 4.21 5.91 -5.38
C MET A 200 4.82 6.61 -6.60
N ALA A 201 4.36 7.82 -6.94
CA ALA A 201 4.97 8.61 -8.01
C ALA A 201 6.43 8.99 -7.71
N GLN A 202 6.75 9.36 -6.46
CA GLN A 202 8.12 9.60 -6.02
C GLN A 202 8.99 8.32 -6.12
N LEU A 203 8.45 7.15 -5.76
CA LEU A 203 9.18 5.88 -5.88
C LEU A 203 9.44 5.50 -7.34
N HIS A 204 8.48 5.71 -8.24
CA HIS A 204 8.73 5.55 -9.69
C HIS A 204 9.82 6.51 -10.17
N GLN A 205 9.80 7.77 -9.75
CA GLN A 205 10.85 8.73 -10.09
C GLN A 205 12.22 8.25 -9.59
N ALA A 206 12.34 7.90 -8.30
CA ALA A 206 13.59 7.42 -7.71
C ALA A 206 14.11 6.16 -8.44
N TYR A 207 13.23 5.20 -8.75
CA TYR A 207 13.62 4.01 -9.49
C TYR A 207 14.13 4.37 -10.89
N ARG A 208 13.46 5.25 -11.63
CA ARG A 208 13.89 5.70 -12.96
C ARG A 208 15.27 6.36 -12.92
N GLU A 209 15.50 7.21 -11.93
CA GLU A 209 16.80 7.88 -11.76
C GLU A 209 17.93 6.88 -11.46
N LEU A 210 17.64 5.84 -10.66
CA LEU A 210 18.59 4.79 -10.30
C LEU A 210 18.80 3.74 -11.41
N ASN A 211 17.83 3.58 -12.32
CA ASN A 211 17.81 2.49 -13.31
C ASN A 211 17.70 3.02 -14.75
N ALA A 212 18.43 4.09 -15.08
CA ALA A 212 18.59 4.60 -16.45
C ALA A 212 17.27 4.94 -17.19
N GLY A 213 16.25 5.36 -16.45
CA GLY A 213 14.95 5.77 -16.97
C GLY A 213 13.88 4.67 -17.02
N GLU A 214 14.23 3.43 -16.67
CA GLU A 214 13.29 2.30 -16.64
C GLU A 214 12.14 2.52 -15.65
N VAL A 215 10.92 2.18 -16.06
CA VAL A 215 9.75 2.27 -15.20
C VAL A 215 9.69 1.00 -14.33
N ALA A 216 9.62 1.18 -13.01
CA ALA A 216 9.49 0.07 -12.08
C ALA A 216 8.18 -0.70 -12.27
N GLU A 217 8.21 -2.02 -12.08
CA GLU A 217 6.98 -2.78 -11.83
C GLU A 217 6.38 -2.35 -10.48
N ALA A 218 5.09 -2.07 -10.46
CA ALA A 218 4.34 -1.61 -9.30
C ALA A 218 4.37 -2.64 -8.15
N ALA A 219 4.47 -3.93 -8.48
CA ALA A 219 4.66 -5.02 -7.53
C ALA A 219 5.93 -4.84 -6.67
N LEU A 220 7.05 -4.46 -7.29
CA LEU A 220 8.29 -4.17 -6.58
C LEU A 220 8.11 -2.97 -5.64
N LEU A 221 7.54 -1.88 -6.16
CA LEU A 221 7.37 -0.65 -5.38
C LEU A 221 6.40 -0.85 -4.22
N LYS A 222 5.31 -1.59 -4.42
CA LYS A 222 4.38 -1.98 -3.34
C LYS A 222 5.08 -2.83 -2.29
N ALA A 223 5.84 -3.86 -2.69
CA ALA A 223 6.60 -4.69 -1.75
C ALA A 223 7.56 -3.85 -0.88
N ILE A 224 8.33 -2.96 -1.52
CA ILE A 224 9.25 -2.05 -0.83
C ILE A 224 8.49 -1.13 0.13
N LEU A 225 7.40 -0.52 -0.33
CA LEU A 225 6.61 0.41 0.47
C LEU A 225 6.05 -0.26 1.74
N LEU A 226 5.46 -1.45 1.59
CA LEU A 226 4.89 -2.21 2.70
C LEU A 226 5.95 -2.73 3.67
N ASN A 227 7.06 -3.28 3.16
CA ASN A 227 8.10 -3.85 4.02
C ASN A 227 8.85 -2.79 4.85
N ASN A 228 8.96 -1.57 4.32
CA ASN A 228 9.66 -0.45 4.95
C ASN A 228 8.76 0.47 5.79
N ALA A 229 7.45 0.20 5.86
CA ALA A 229 6.51 0.96 6.69
C ALA A 229 6.90 0.95 8.18
N THR A 230 6.57 2.03 8.88
CA THR A 230 6.73 2.13 10.33
C THR A 230 5.59 1.35 10.98
N ASP A 231 5.94 0.32 11.77
CA ASP A 231 4.97 -0.53 12.47
C ASP A 231 4.14 0.32 13.44
N MET A 232 2.82 0.20 13.38
CA MET A 232 1.86 1.00 14.17
C MET A 232 0.73 0.10 14.66
N GLY A 233 0.15 0.44 15.81
CA GLY A 233 -0.90 -0.39 16.41
C GLY A 233 -0.31 -1.62 17.09
N ASN A 234 -0.78 -2.80 16.71
CA ASN A 234 -0.21 -4.04 17.24
C ASN A 234 1.13 -4.35 16.58
N ARG A 235 1.99 -5.14 17.25
CA ARG A 235 3.25 -5.60 16.65
C ARG A 235 2.97 -6.44 15.41
N GLY A 236 3.58 -6.07 14.28
CA GLY A 236 3.36 -6.74 13.00
C GLY A 236 2.13 -6.18 12.27
N PRO A 237 1.70 -6.80 11.15
CA PRO A 237 0.52 -6.32 10.44
C PRO A 237 -0.72 -6.40 11.32
N ASP A 238 -1.67 -5.48 11.13
CA ASP A 238 -2.99 -5.53 11.77
C ASP A 238 -4.10 -5.04 10.82
N PHE A 239 -5.36 -5.26 11.21
CA PHE A 239 -6.53 -4.86 10.40
C PHE A 239 -6.88 -3.36 10.51
N LYS A 240 -6.07 -2.55 11.21
CA LYS A 240 -6.27 -1.11 11.41
C LYS A 240 -5.32 -0.27 10.55
N PHE A 241 -4.03 -0.60 10.59
CA PHE A 241 -2.93 0.09 9.93
C PHE A 241 -2.35 -0.70 8.75
N GLY A 242 -2.76 -1.96 8.56
CA GLY A 242 -2.14 -2.84 7.59
C GLY A 242 -0.71 -3.16 7.99
N TRP A 243 0.24 -2.91 7.09
CA TRP A 243 1.68 -3.07 7.35
C TRP A 243 2.31 -1.88 8.10
N GLY A 244 1.53 -0.83 8.39
CA GLY A 244 1.95 0.30 9.21
C GLY A 244 1.82 1.66 8.51
N LEU A 245 2.42 2.68 9.11
CA LEU A 245 2.48 4.04 8.58
C LEU A 245 3.54 4.14 7.47
N VAL A 246 3.18 4.75 6.35
CA VAL A 246 4.08 5.00 5.23
C VAL A 246 5.39 5.67 5.66
N ASN A 247 6.50 5.16 5.13
CA ASN A 247 7.83 5.74 5.33
C ASN A 247 8.54 5.86 3.97
N ALA A 248 8.24 6.94 3.25
CA ALA A 248 8.78 7.18 1.91
C ALA A 248 10.32 7.22 1.90
N TYR A 249 10.93 7.79 2.93
CA TYR A 249 12.38 7.84 3.08
C TYR A 249 13.02 6.44 3.11
N ARG A 250 12.51 5.53 3.95
CA ARG A 250 13.04 4.15 4.01
C ARG A 250 12.77 3.37 2.72
N ALA A 251 11.63 3.62 2.07
CA ALA A 251 11.30 3.01 0.79
C ALA A 251 12.29 3.45 -0.32
N VAL A 252 12.62 4.74 -0.41
CA VAL A 252 13.66 5.23 -1.34
C VAL A 252 15.04 4.66 -0.99
N LEU A 253 15.40 4.61 0.30
CA LEU A 253 16.67 4.03 0.72
C LEU A 253 16.79 2.55 0.33
N ALA A 254 15.69 1.78 0.42
CA ALA A 254 15.66 0.40 -0.07
C ALA A 254 15.92 0.29 -1.58
N LEU A 255 15.51 1.27 -2.38
CA LEU A 255 15.84 1.35 -3.80
C LEU A 255 17.31 1.69 -4.04
N GLU A 256 17.82 2.73 -3.36
CA GLU A 256 19.22 3.19 -3.48
C GLU A 256 20.23 2.10 -3.10
N GLU A 257 19.90 1.31 -2.08
CA GLU A 257 20.75 0.22 -1.57
C GLU A 257 20.48 -1.12 -2.26
N HIS A 258 19.61 -1.16 -3.27
CA HIS A 258 19.19 -2.38 -3.97
C HIS A 258 18.73 -3.50 -3.02
N ARG A 259 17.94 -3.16 -2.00
CA ARG A 259 17.39 -4.12 -1.00
C ARG A 259 16.17 -4.87 -1.52
N TYR A 260 16.28 -5.40 -2.73
CA TYR A 260 15.26 -6.15 -3.42
C TYR A 260 15.84 -7.12 -4.46
N LEU A 261 15.05 -8.14 -4.82
CA LEU A 261 15.32 -9.03 -5.95
C LEU A 261 14.00 -9.45 -6.62
N LYS A 262 14.09 -9.81 -7.90
CA LYS A 262 13.03 -10.45 -8.69
C LYS A 262 13.44 -11.90 -8.98
N SER A 263 12.54 -12.85 -8.79
CA SER A 263 12.78 -14.26 -9.07
C SER A 263 11.46 -14.97 -9.41
N SER A 264 11.50 -16.30 -9.63
CA SER A 264 10.31 -17.12 -9.87
C SER A 264 10.36 -18.43 -9.11
N VAL A 265 9.19 -19.03 -8.85
CA VAL A 265 9.07 -20.36 -8.24
C VAL A 265 8.08 -21.21 -9.03
N SER A 266 8.42 -22.49 -9.20
CA SER A 266 7.57 -23.48 -9.89
C SER A 266 6.66 -24.22 -8.91
N PRO A 267 5.53 -24.78 -9.39
CA PRO A 267 4.60 -25.53 -8.54
C PRO A 267 5.30 -26.68 -7.79
N GLY A 268 5.06 -26.78 -6.49
CA GLY A 268 5.64 -27.81 -5.62
C GLY A 268 7.16 -27.72 -5.42
N SER A 269 7.80 -26.66 -5.90
CA SER A 269 9.25 -26.42 -5.77
C SER A 269 9.53 -25.30 -4.77
N ASN A 270 10.78 -25.21 -4.32
CA ASN A 270 11.26 -24.05 -3.58
C ASN A 270 12.41 -23.36 -4.31
N ALA A 271 12.44 -22.04 -4.20
CA ALA A 271 13.58 -21.18 -4.54
C ALA A 271 14.24 -20.72 -3.24
N GLN A 272 15.57 -20.60 -3.25
CA GLN A 272 16.35 -20.20 -2.07
C GLN A 272 17.18 -18.96 -2.38
N HIS A 273 17.15 -18.00 -1.47
CA HIS A 273 17.97 -16.79 -1.51
C HIS A 273 18.73 -16.65 -0.20
N ILE A 274 20.01 -16.34 -0.27
CA ILE A 274 20.85 -16.16 0.92
C ILE A 274 21.09 -14.66 1.09
N LEU A 275 20.74 -14.13 2.27
CA LEU A 275 20.97 -12.75 2.65
C LEU A 275 21.82 -12.70 3.94
N SER A 276 22.88 -11.91 3.92
CA SER A 276 23.74 -11.71 5.08
C SER A 276 23.22 -10.55 5.94
N ILE A 277 22.81 -10.84 7.17
CA ILE A 277 22.43 -9.82 8.15
C ILE A 277 23.70 -9.28 8.82
N PRO A 278 23.95 -7.96 8.81
CA PRO A 278 25.11 -7.37 9.47
C PRO A 278 24.97 -7.35 11.00
N GLN A 279 26.08 -7.09 11.70
CA GLN A 279 26.05 -6.89 13.15
C GLN A 279 25.25 -5.64 13.53
N GLY A 280 24.62 -5.67 14.71
CA GLY A 280 23.92 -4.51 15.28
C GLY A 280 22.49 -4.29 14.77
N VAL A 281 21.97 -5.17 13.91
CA VAL A 281 20.57 -5.15 13.49
C VAL A 281 19.66 -5.49 14.67
N LYS A 282 18.65 -4.65 14.91
CA LYS A 282 17.61 -4.80 15.94
C LYS A 282 16.35 -5.44 15.42
N GLU A 283 16.04 -5.26 14.15
CA GLU A 283 14.95 -5.95 13.48
C GLU A 283 15.36 -6.18 12.03
N ALA A 284 15.28 -7.42 11.56
CA ALA A 284 15.37 -7.74 10.14
C ALA A 284 14.00 -8.14 9.62
N ARG A 285 13.58 -7.54 8.50
CA ARG A 285 12.31 -7.82 7.83
C ARG A 285 12.58 -8.34 6.43
N PHE A 286 11.88 -9.39 6.04
CA PHE A 286 11.92 -9.97 4.70
C PHE A 286 10.48 -10.11 4.22
N MET A 287 10.14 -9.49 3.10
CA MET A 287 8.82 -9.62 2.50
C MET A 287 8.94 -10.29 1.14
N VAL A 288 8.10 -11.29 0.89
CA VAL A 288 7.79 -11.77 -0.46
C VAL A 288 6.46 -11.17 -0.91
N TYR A 289 6.38 -10.75 -2.16
CA TYR A 289 5.17 -10.19 -2.78
C TYR A 289 5.04 -10.72 -4.21
N TRP A 290 3.83 -11.03 -4.64
CA TRP A 290 3.54 -11.39 -6.03
C TRP A 290 2.23 -10.77 -6.51
N MET A 291 2.18 -10.45 -7.80
CA MET A 291 0.94 -10.07 -8.46
C MET A 291 0.13 -11.33 -8.71
N ASP A 292 -1.03 -11.41 -8.07
CA ASP A 292 -1.93 -12.55 -8.20
C ASP A 292 -3.01 -12.21 -9.25
N PRO A 293 -3.28 -13.07 -10.25
CA PRO A 293 -4.29 -12.77 -11.27
C PRO A 293 -5.66 -12.63 -10.62
N GLU A 294 -6.60 -12.01 -11.33
CA GLU A 294 -7.97 -11.86 -10.90
C GLU A 294 -8.60 -13.21 -10.51
N ALA A 295 -9.42 -13.19 -9.47
CA ALA A 295 -10.21 -14.33 -9.04
C ALA A 295 -11.61 -14.28 -9.63
N THR A 296 -12.33 -15.39 -9.58
CA THR A 296 -13.75 -15.39 -9.99
C THR A 296 -14.57 -14.52 -9.03
N PRO A 297 -15.46 -13.64 -9.55
CA PRO A 297 -16.39 -12.89 -8.72
C PRO A 297 -17.21 -13.78 -7.77
N MET A 298 -17.43 -13.26 -6.56
CA MET A 298 -18.12 -13.92 -5.44
C MET A 298 -17.41 -15.16 -4.90
N THR A 299 -16.13 -15.37 -5.20
CA THR A 299 -15.32 -16.40 -4.55
C THR A 299 -15.24 -16.17 -3.04
N ALA A 300 -15.20 -17.25 -2.25
CA ALA A 300 -15.01 -17.15 -0.80
C ALA A 300 -13.54 -16.88 -0.40
N LYS A 301 -12.58 -17.15 -1.30
CA LYS A 301 -11.15 -16.91 -1.13
C LYS A 301 -10.60 -16.36 -2.44
N ALA A 302 -10.04 -15.16 -2.41
CA ALA A 302 -9.56 -14.49 -3.62
C ALA A 302 -8.17 -14.99 -4.07
N LEU A 303 -7.32 -15.45 -3.16
CA LEU A 303 -5.95 -15.87 -3.50
C LEU A 303 -5.95 -17.10 -4.44
N ILE A 304 -5.26 -16.98 -5.58
CA ILE A 304 -5.14 -18.02 -6.62
C ILE A 304 -3.77 -18.69 -6.54
N ASN A 305 -2.70 -17.92 -6.50
CA ASN A 305 -1.34 -18.42 -6.33
C ASN A 305 -0.94 -18.29 -4.86
N ASP A 306 -0.67 -19.42 -4.22
CA ASP A 306 -0.22 -19.51 -2.84
C ASP A 306 1.29 -19.72 -2.82
N ILE A 307 2.04 -18.68 -2.42
CA ILE A 307 3.49 -18.69 -2.26
C ILE A 307 3.80 -18.47 -0.78
N ASP A 308 4.51 -19.43 -0.18
CA ASP A 308 4.92 -19.32 1.23
C ASP A 308 6.40 -18.88 1.34
N ILE A 309 6.73 -17.98 2.26
CA ILE A 309 8.09 -17.71 2.72
C ILE A 309 8.34 -18.36 4.08
N LYS A 310 9.55 -18.90 4.26
CA LYS A 310 10.17 -19.04 5.59
C LYS A 310 11.62 -18.62 5.54
N VAL A 311 12.18 -18.22 6.67
CA VAL A 311 13.60 -17.86 6.79
C VAL A 311 14.30 -18.83 7.73
N ILE A 312 15.46 -19.33 7.34
CA ILE A 312 16.28 -20.23 8.14
C ILE A 312 17.52 -19.47 8.59
N GLY A 313 17.71 -19.34 9.90
CA GLY A 313 18.88 -18.69 10.51
C GLY A 313 20.15 -19.54 10.43
N PRO A 314 21.32 -18.95 10.75
CA PRO A 314 22.61 -19.63 10.68
C PRO A 314 22.74 -20.81 11.66
N ASP A 315 21.90 -20.84 12.70
CA ASP A 315 21.79 -21.93 13.68
C ASP A 315 20.76 -23.01 13.28
N GLY A 316 20.11 -22.86 12.12
CA GLY A 316 19.04 -23.73 11.64
C GLY A 316 17.64 -23.38 12.17
N THR A 317 17.49 -22.31 12.97
CA THR A 317 16.18 -21.85 13.46
C THR A 317 15.28 -21.42 12.29
N GLU A 318 14.05 -21.92 12.23
CA GLU A 318 13.06 -21.50 11.25
C GLU A 318 12.19 -20.34 11.78
N TYR A 319 12.06 -19.30 10.97
CA TYR A 319 11.21 -18.14 11.20
C TYR A 319 10.09 -18.12 10.16
N LEU A 320 8.85 -18.14 10.65
CA LEU A 320 7.62 -18.10 9.84
C LEU A 320 7.10 -16.66 9.68
N PRO A 321 6.29 -16.39 8.64
CA PRO A 321 5.78 -15.06 8.41
C PRO A 321 4.74 -14.67 9.46
N TRP A 322 4.46 -13.37 9.54
CA TRP A 322 3.33 -12.88 10.31
C TRP A 322 2.02 -13.44 9.75
N LYS A 323 1.10 -13.78 10.65
CA LYS A 323 -0.22 -14.29 10.31
C LYS A 323 -1.28 -13.69 11.22
N LEU A 324 -2.26 -13.03 10.62
CA LEU A 324 -3.45 -12.57 11.32
C LEU A 324 -4.51 -13.67 11.40
N ASP A 325 -5.35 -13.60 12.44
CA ASP A 325 -6.52 -14.46 12.59
C ASP A 325 -7.76 -13.67 12.13
N PRO A 326 -8.36 -14.00 10.97
CA PRO A 326 -9.53 -13.31 10.43
C PRO A 326 -10.84 -13.88 10.99
N THR A 327 -10.83 -14.65 12.08
CA THR A 327 -12.08 -15.14 12.68
C THR A 327 -12.99 -13.94 13.00
N PRO A 328 -14.27 -13.94 12.58
CA PRO A 328 -15.23 -12.85 12.83
C PRO A 328 -15.60 -12.68 14.33
N ASP A 329 -14.64 -12.22 15.11
CA ASP A 329 -14.78 -11.89 16.52
C ASP A 329 -14.00 -10.59 16.80
N PRO A 330 -14.64 -9.54 17.33
CA PRO A 330 -13.99 -8.25 17.52
C PRO A 330 -12.74 -8.29 18.41
N GLN A 331 -12.65 -9.25 19.35
CA GLN A 331 -11.48 -9.38 20.22
C GLN A 331 -10.35 -10.09 19.50
N ILE A 332 -10.64 -11.13 18.72
CA ILE A 332 -9.64 -11.86 17.92
C ILE A 332 -9.02 -10.94 16.87
N LEU A 333 -9.83 -10.17 16.16
CA LEU A 333 -9.36 -9.25 15.11
C LEU A 333 -8.45 -8.12 15.64
N ASP A 334 -8.49 -7.83 16.94
CA ASP A 334 -7.63 -6.83 17.58
C ASP A 334 -6.40 -7.44 18.29
N THR A 335 -6.18 -8.76 18.16
CA THR A 335 -4.98 -9.39 18.73
C THR A 335 -3.73 -9.13 17.88
N PRO A 336 -2.52 -9.12 18.48
CA PRO A 336 -1.28 -9.05 17.72
C PRO A 336 -1.12 -10.23 16.75
N ALA A 337 -0.49 -9.98 15.60
CA ALA A 337 -0.24 -11.02 14.62
C ALA A 337 0.59 -12.17 15.21
N GLY A 338 0.16 -13.40 14.94
CA GLY A 338 0.92 -14.60 15.23
C GLY A 338 2.00 -14.85 14.17
N LYS A 339 2.67 -16.00 14.28
CA LYS A 339 3.58 -16.50 13.25
C LYS A 339 3.02 -17.79 12.66
N GLY A 340 3.04 -17.93 11.34
CA GLY A 340 2.55 -19.12 10.66
C GLY A 340 2.41 -18.93 9.15
N VAL A 341 2.10 -20.01 8.44
CA VAL A 341 1.82 -19.98 7.00
C VAL A 341 0.56 -19.15 6.74
N ASP A 342 0.68 -18.10 5.93
CA ASP A 342 -0.44 -17.35 5.39
C ASP A 342 -0.91 -18.08 4.13
N SER A 343 -2.20 -18.04 3.85
CA SER A 343 -2.76 -18.61 2.61
C SER A 343 -3.96 -17.80 2.15
N LEU A 344 -4.00 -16.52 2.55
CA LEU A 344 -5.02 -15.54 2.19
C LEU A 344 -4.36 -14.39 1.44
N ASN A 345 -3.19 -13.94 1.89
CA ASN A 345 -2.53 -12.75 1.34
C ASN A 345 -1.54 -13.09 0.21
N ASN A 346 -1.42 -12.20 -0.79
CA ASN A 346 -0.40 -12.26 -1.84
C ASN A 346 0.92 -11.56 -1.44
N MET A 347 1.16 -11.49 -0.13
CA MET A 347 2.29 -10.84 0.49
C MET A 347 2.52 -11.45 1.87
N GLU A 348 3.74 -11.86 2.15
CA GLU A 348 4.12 -12.45 3.44
C GLU A 348 5.41 -11.79 3.95
N GLN A 349 5.45 -11.45 5.24
CA GLN A 349 6.63 -10.86 5.86
C GLN A 349 7.12 -11.70 7.05
N VAL A 350 8.41 -12.02 7.05
CA VAL A 350 9.13 -12.56 8.20
C VAL A 350 9.91 -11.41 8.85
N ALA A 351 9.58 -11.09 10.10
CA ALA A 351 10.38 -10.20 10.94
C ALA A 351 11.08 -10.98 12.06
N ILE A 352 12.35 -10.69 12.28
CA ILE A 352 13.24 -11.29 13.28
C ILE A 352 13.79 -10.18 14.16
N ASP A 353 13.48 -10.23 15.46
CA ASP A 353 13.98 -9.26 16.44
C ASP A 353 15.36 -9.69 16.97
N ASN A 354 16.28 -8.73 17.06
CA ASN A 354 17.67 -8.92 17.48
C ASN A 354 18.35 -10.14 16.80
N PRO A 355 18.35 -10.23 15.45
CA PRO A 355 18.98 -11.34 14.75
C PRO A 355 20.47 -11.40 15.02
N ALA A 356 21.04 -12.61 15.06
CA ALA A 356 22.48 -12.78 15.02
C ALA A 356 23.00 -12.33 13.65
N ALA A 357 24.22 -11.80 13.61
CA ALA A 357 24.85 -11.54 12.31
C ALA A 357 25.21 -12.87 11.63
N GLY A 358 25.02 -12.95 10.32
CA GLY A 358 25.30 -14.14 9.54
C GLY A 358 24.37 -14.31 8.36
N ASP A 359 24.50 -15.46 7.69
CA ASP A 359 23.72 -15.79 6.50
C ASP A 359 22.38 -16.41 6.89
N TYR A 360 21.31 -15.85 6.34
CA TYR A 360 19.95 -16.33 6.48
C TYR A 360 19.46 -16.82 5.12
N THR A 361 18.86 -18.01 5.10
CA THR A 361 18.30 -18.60 3.88
C THR A 361 16.80 -18.35 3.82
N LEU A 362 16.36 -17.54 2.88
CA LEU A 362 14.96 -17.33 2.55
C LEU A 362 14.53 -18.47 1.63
N VAL A 363 13.53 -19.23 2.05
CA VAL A 363 12.95 -20.34 1.28
C VAL A 363 11.56 -19.92 0.81
N ILE A 364 11.41 -19.76 -0.51
CA ILE A 364 10.15 -19.37 -1.16
C ILE A 364 9.55 -20.63 -1.80
N ASN A 365 8.36 -21.05 -1.34
CA ASN A 365 7.69 -22.27 -1.79
C ASN A 365 6.50 -21.94 -2.71
N GLY A 366 6.47 -22.52 -3.91
CA GLY A 366 5.32 -22.44 -4.80
C GLY A 366 4.25 -23.48 -4.44
N LYS A 367 3.52 -23.25 -3.35
CA LYS A 367 2.63 -24.25 -2.74
C LYS A 367 1.43 -24.59 -3.61
N GLU A 368 0.69 -23.59 -4.08
CA GLU A 368 -0.44 -23.77 -4.98
C GLU A 368 -0.31 -22.80 -6.15
N LEU A 369 0.10 -23.30 -7.32
CA LEU A 369 0.36 -22.49 -8.51
C LEU A 369 -0.36 -23.13 -9.72
N PRO A 370 -1.69 -22.96 -9.85
CA PRO A 370 -2.51 -23.72 -10.80
C PRO A 370 -2.16 -23.44 -12.27
N PHE A 371 -1.50 -22.31 -12.54
CA PHE A 371 -1.16 -21.84 -13.88
C PHE A 371 0.36 -21.77 -14.12
N GLY A 372 1.13 -22.66 -13.50
CA GLY A 372 2.58 -22.77 -13.69
C GLY A 372 3.39 -21.80 -12.83
N SER A 373 4.68 -21.65 -13.16
CA SER A 373 5.60 -20.83 -12.36
C SER A 373 5.11 -19.40 -12.19
N ARG A 374 5.41 -18.81 -11.03
CA ARG A 374 5.06 -17.42 -10.71
C ARG A 374 6.28 -16.60 -10.37
N GLU A 375 6.34 -15.40 -10.92
CA GLU A 375 7.30 -14.38 -10.52
C GLU A 375 6.92 -13.81 -9.16
N TYR A 376 7.92 -13.44 -8.37
CA TYR A 376 7.76 -12.76 -7.10
C TYR A 376 8.91 -11.79 -6.87
N TYR A 377 8.67 -10.87 -5.97
CA TYR A 377 9.64 -9.93 -5.43
C TYR A 377 9.98 -10.32 -4.01
N VAL A 378 11.26 -10.24 -3.65
CA VAL A 378 11.70 -10.25 -2.26
C VAL A 378 12.34 -8.90 -1.96
N THR A 379 11.96 -8.30 -0.85
CA THR A 379 12.61 -7.08 -0.31
C THR A 379 12.99 -7.30 1.14
N TRP A 380 14.03 -6.61 1.61
CA TRP A 380 14.46 -6.67 3.00
C TRP A 380 14.74 -5.30 3.60
N ASP A 381 14.52 -5.20 4.91
CA ASP A 381 14.84 -4.02 5.72
C ASP A 381 15.60 -4.44 6.98
N PHE A 382 16.74 -3.80 7.24
CA PHE A 382 17.57 -4.04 8.41
C PHE A 382 17.61 -2.79 9.27
N ARG A 383 16.96 -2.86 10.43
CA ARG A 383 16.83 -1.71 11.32
C ARG A 383 17.91 -1.72 12.36
N THR A 384 18.72 -0.68 12.36
CA THR A 384 19.74 -0.42 13.38
C THR A 384 19.17 0.58 14.41
N PRO A 385 19.76 0.68 15.62
CA PRO A 385 19.32 1.65 16.63
C PRO A 385 19.71 3.10 16.30
N GLU A 386 20.19 3.37 15.09
CA GLU A 386 20.66 4.69 14.69
C GLU A 386 19.51 5.69 14.63
N ILE A 387 19.68 6.81 15.33
CA ILE A 387 18.78 7.97 15.22
C ILE A 387 19.33 8.85 14.12
N LYS A 388 18.59 8.96 13.01
CA LYS A 388 18.93 9.87 11.91
C LYS A 388 17.96 11.05 11.91
N LEU A 389 18.47 12.25 12.18
CA LEU A 389 17.72 13.49 11.99
C LEU A 389 17.73 13.85 10.50
N THR A 390 16.57 13.80 9.84
CA THR A 390 16.45 14.01 8.39
C THR A 390 15.92 15.40 8.04
N TYR A 391 15.10 16.01 8.89
CA TYR A 391 14.57 17.36 8.70
C TYR A 391 14.11 17.97 10.04
N PRO A 392 14.80 18.95 10.64
CA PRO A 392 14.28 19.63 11.82
C PRO A 392 13.11 20.53 11.41
N ALA A 393 11.92 20.27 11.94
CA ALA A 393 10.74 21.13 11.77
C ALA A 393 10.76 22.34 12.72
N GLY A 394 11.75 22.43 13.62
CA GLY A 394 11.91 23.49 14.59
C GLY A 394 11.26 23.11 15.91
N GLY A 395 12.05 23.11 16.99
CA GLY A 395 11.62 22.70 18.33
C GLY A 395 12.28 21.42 18.83
N GLU A 396 13.02 20.69 17.99
CA GLU A 396 13.79 19.53 18.42
C GLU A 396 15.07 19.97 19.16
N SER A 397 15.23 19.57 20.42
CA SER A 397 16.49 19.64 21.16
C SER A 397 16.91 18.25 21.59
N PHE A 398 18.22 17.97 21.55
CA PHE A 398 18.77 16.83 22.28
C PHE A 398 18.64 17.16 23.78
N GLU A 399 17.82 16.40 24.50
CA GLU A 399 17.92 16.33 25.97
C GLU A 399 19.06 15.40 26.39
#